data_AF-A0AAX6SZY0-F1
#
_entry.id   AF-A0AAX6SZY0-F1
#
_cell.length_a   1.000
_cell.length_b   1.000
_cell.length_c   1.000
_cell.angle_alpha   90.00
_cell.angle_beta   90.00
_cell.angle_gamma   90.00
#
_symmetry.space_group_name_H-M   'P 1'
#
loop_
_entity.id
_entity.type
_entity.pdbx_description
1 polymer ?
#
loop_
_entity_poly.entity_id
_entity_poly.type
_entity_poly.pdbx_seq_one_letter_code
_entity_poly.pdbx_strand_id
1 'polypeptide(L)'
;MLIARHLAKIHAIHAHNGWIPKSNLWLKMGKYFSLIPTRFADEDINKRFLSDIPSSQILQEEMTWMKEILSNLGSPVVLCHNDLLCKNIIYNEKQGDVQFIDYEYSGYNYLAYDIGNHFNEFAGVSDVDYSLYPDRELQSQWLRSYLEAYKEYKGFRTEVTEKEVEILFIQVNQFALASHFFWGLWALIQAKYSTIEFDFLGYAIVRFNQYFKMKPEVTALKVPE
;
A
#
# COMPACT_ATOMS: atom_id res chain seq x y z
N MET A 1 4.24 -14.91 10.85
CA MET A 1 4.65 -13.72 11.64
C MET A 1 6.06 -13.18 11.32
N LEU A 2 6.93 -13.91 10.61
CA LEU A 2 8.30 -13.42 10.29
C LEU A 2 8.31 -12.09 9.50
N ILE A 3 7.43 -11.96 8.52
CA ILE A 3 7.31 -10.75 7.67
C ILE A 3 6.96 -9.53 8.52
N ALA A 4 5.97 -9.64 9.43
CA ALA A 4 5.56 -8.57 10.34
C ALA A 4 6.74 -8.06 11.17
N ARG A 5 7.50 -8.96 11.78
CA ARG A 5 8.66 -8.62 12.61
C ARG A 5 9.80 -8.01 11.79
N HIS A 6 10.05 -8.53 10.59
CA HIS A 6 11.09 -7.99 9.71
C HIS A 6 10.72 -6.60 9.17
N LEU A 7 9.46 -6.36 8.81
CA LEU A 7 9.01 -5.04 8.40
C LEU A 7 9.11 -4.02 9.55
N ALA A 8 8.76 -4.43 10.77
CA ALA A 8 8.94 -3.61 11.97
C ALA A 8 10.41 -3.20 12.18
N LYS A 9 11.36 -4.09 11.89
CA LYS A 9 12.80 -3.78 11.93
C LYS A 9 13.18 -2.67 10.96
N ILE A 10 12.68 -2.72 9.73
CA ILE A 10 12.92 -1.69 8.71
C ILE A 10 12.29 -0.36 9.13
N HIS A 11 11.03 -0.39 9.55
CA HIS A 11 10.30 0.81 10.00
C HIS A 11 10.92 1.46 11.23
N ALA A 12 11.66 0.72 12.06
CA ALA A 12 12.36 1.26 13.22
C ALA A 12 13.67 2.01 12.87
N ILE A 13 14.17 1.89 11.63
CA ILE A 13 15.35 2.63 11.16
C ILE A 13 15.04 4.12 11.14
N HIS A 14 15.87 4.91 11.83
CA HIS A 14 15.72 6.35 11.92
C HIS A 14 17.01 7.08 11.54
N ALA A 15 16.89 8.20 10.82
CA ALA A 15 18.04 9.05 10.55
C ALA A 15 18.45 9.80 11.83
N HIS A 16 19.67 9.59 12.33
CA HIS A 16 20.16 10.18 13.58
C HIS A 16 20.58 11.67 13.45
N ASN A 17 20.05 12.41 12.49
CA ASN A 17 20.47 13.77 12.15
C ASN A 17 19.44 14.87 12.46
N GLY A 18 18.38 14.56 13.23
CA GLY A 18 17.33 15.52 13.60
C GLY A 18 16.37 15.89 12.46
N TRP A 19 16.46 15.20 11.31
CA TRP A 19 15.55 15.40 10.19
C TRP A 19 14.20 14.74 10.44
N ILE A 20 13.12 15.49 10.22
CA ILE A 20 11.75 14.98 10.34
C ILE A 20 11.34 14.38 9.00
N PRO A 21 11.05 13.06 8.93
CA PRO A 21 10.66 12.42 7.69
C PRO A 21 9.32 12.92 7.16
N LYS A 22 9.26 13.11 5.84
CA LYS A 22 8.03 13.46 5.12
C LYS A 22 7.72 12.40 4.09
N SER A 23 6.44 12.02 4.00
CA SER A 23 6.00 11.09 2.97
C SER A 23 6.08 11.74 1.58
N ASN A 24 6.62 10.99 0.62
CA ASN A 24 6.61 11.36 -0.79
C ASN A 24 5.42 10.78 -1.57
N LEU A 25 4.50 10.05 -0.92
CA LEU A 25 3.39 9.34 -1.55
C LEU A 25 2.55 10.26 -2.44
N TRP A 26 2.01 11.34 -1.87
CA TRP A 26 1.12 12.25 -2.59
C TRP A 26 1.81 12.97 -3.75
N LEU A 27 3.09 13.32 -3.58
CA LEU A 27 3.89 13.93 -4.63
C LEU A 27 4.12 12.94 -5.78
N LYS A 28 4.47 11.69 -5.47
CA LYS A 28 4.64 10.62 -6.48
C LYS A 28 3.33 10.36 -7.22
N MET A 29 2.21 10.23 -6.51
CA MET A 29 0.89 10.05 -7.14
C MET A 29 0.53 11.21 -8.07
N GLY A 30 0.77 12.47 -7.65
CA GLY A 30 0.56 13.64 -8.50
C GLY A 30 1.39 13.61 -9.78
N LYS A 31 2.67 13.18 -9.69
CA LYS A 31 3.51 12.98 -10.87
C LYS A 31 2.97 11.87 -11.77
N TYR A 32 2.59 10.72 -11.21
CA TYR A 32 2.03 9.62 -11.99
C TYR A 32 0.76 10.04 -12.72
N PHE A 33 -0.15 10.70 -12.01
CA PHE A 33 -1.37 11.23 -12.60
C PHE A 33 -1.10 12.14 -13.80
N SER A 34 -0.09 13.04 -13.71
CA SER A 34 0.29 13.92 -14.81
C SER A 34 0.88 13.19 -16.04
N LEU A 35 1.32 11.95 -15.88
CA LEU A 35 1.93 11.13 -16.95
C LEU A 35 0.95 10.15 -17.59
N ILE A 36 -0.28 10.04 -17.06
CA ILE A 36 -1.28 9.12 -17.58
C ILE A 36 -1.63 9.50 -19.03
N PRO A 37 -1.71 8.51 -19.93
CA PRO A 37 -2.15 8.76 -21.29
C PRO A 37 -3.57 9.30 -21.36
N THR A 38 -3.80 10.24 -22.27
CA THR A 38 -5.15 10.70 -22.62
C THR A 38 -5.83 9.79 -23.64
N ARG A 39 -5.07 8.95 -24.36
CA ARG A 39 -5.54 7.97 -25.35
C ARG A 39 -4.49 6.89 -25.60
N PHE A 40 -4.96 5.74 -26.07
CA PHE A 40 -4.14 4.66 -26.62
C PHE A 40 -4.25 4.63 -28.16
N ALA A 41 -3.22 4.11 -28.83
CA ALA A 41 -3.21 4.00 -30.30
C ALA A 41 -4.08 2.84 -30.79
N ASP A 42 -4.10 1.74 -30.05
CA ASP A 42 -4.98 0.60 -30.26
C ASP A 42 -6.42 0.97 -29.86
N GLU A 43 -7.37 0.75 -30.77
CA GLU A 43 -8.77 1.17 -30.60
C GLU A 43 -9.50 0.37 -29.51
N ASP A 44 -9.23 -0.92 -29.38
CA ASP A 44 -9.86 -1.79 -28.39
C ASP A 44 -9.34 -1.47 -26.98
N ILE A 45 -8.04 -1.26 -26.84
CA ILE A 45 -7.42 -0.80 -25.58
C ILE A 45 -7.95 0.59 -25.23
N ASN A 46 -8.02 1.51 -26.20
CA ASN A 46 -8.52 2.86 -25.96
C ASN A 46 -10.00 2.86 -25.55
N LYS A 47 -10.81 1.98 -26.14
CA LYS A 47 -12.22 1.83 -25.77
C LYS A 47 -12.37 1.34 -24.33
N ARG A 48 -11.63 0.29 -23.94
CA ARG A 48 -11.59 -0.21 -22.54
C ARG A 48 -11.12 0.88 -21.58
N PHE A 49 -10.07 1.61 -21.94
CA PHE A 49 -9.58 2.72 -21.12
C PHE A 49 -10.64 3.78 -20.87
N LEU A 50 -11.38 4.20 -21.91
CA LEU A 50 -12.41 5.22 -21.78
C LEU A 50 -13.68 4.73 -21.05
N SER A 51 -13.98 3.43 -21.08
CA SER A 51 -15.16 2.86 -20.42
C SER A 51 -14.93 2.43 -18.98
N ASP A 52 -13.78 1.81 -18.69
CA ASP A 52 -13.56 1.04 -17.47
C ASP A 52 -12.67 1.77 -16.46
N ILE A 53 -11.91 2.78 -16.90
CA ILE A 53 -11.11 3.63 -16.01
C ILE A 53 -11.92 4.87 -15.63
N PRO A 54 -11.94 5.26 -14.33
CA PRO A 54 -12.57 6.50 -13.91
C PRO A 54 -12.01 7.71 -14.64
N SER A 55 -12.84 8.71 -14.88
CA SER A 55 -12.42 9.92 -15.58
C SER A 55 -11.28 10.63 -14.83
N SER A 56 -10.46 11.39 -15.57
CA SER A 56 -9.38 12.20 -14.98
C SER A 56 -9.88 13.11 -13.85
N GLN A 57 -11.10 13.64 -13.97
CA GLN A 57 -11.72 14.45 -12.91
C GLN A 57 -11.97 13.63 -11.65
N ILE A 58 -12.60 12.47 -11.76
CA ILE A 58 -12.86 11.58 -10.62
C ILE A 58 -11.54 11.17 -9.96
N LEU A 59 -10.54 10.80 -10.76
CA LEU A 59 -9.24 10.41 -10.21
C LEU A 59 -8.58 11.53 -9.40
N GLN A 60 -8.68 12.78 -9.88
CA GLN A 60 -8.14 13.95 -9.18
C GLN A 60 -8.90 14.26 -7.88
N GLU A 61 -10.23 14.14 -7.90
CA GLU A 61 -11.09 14.32 -6.71
C GLU A 61 -10.74 13.27 -5.65
N GLU A 62 -10.60 12.00 -6.05
CA GLU A 62 -10.24 10.89 -5.16
C GLU A 62 -8.84 11.01 -4.58
N MET A 63 -7.86 11.48 -5.37
CA MET A 63 -6.51 11.80 -4.86
C MET A 63 -6.52 12.92 -3.83
N THR A 64 -7.32 13.95 -4.05
CA THR A 64 -7.47 15.07 -3.11
C THR A 64 -8.09 14.58 -1.81
N TRP A 65 -9.18 13.81 -1.92
CA TRP A 65 -9.85 13.20 -0.78
C TRP A 65 -8.92 12.29 0.03
N MET A 66 -8.20 11.38 -0.62
CA MET A 66 -7.24 10.49 0.07
C MET A 66 -6.17 11.29 0.79
N LYS A 67 -5.60 12.32 0.15
CA LYS A 67 -4.59 13.16 0.78
C LYS A 67 -5.13 13.85 2.02
N GLU A 68 -6.35 14.39 1.97
CA GLU A 68 -6.97 15.09 3.10
C GLU A 68 -7.32 14.13 4.25
N ILE A 69 -7.94 12.99 3.96
CA ILE A 69 -8.38 12.05 4.99
C ILE A 69 -7.20 11.26 5.56
N LEU A 70 -6.40 10.63 4.70
CA LEU A 70 -5.37 9.68 5.13
C LEU A 70 -4.20 10.37 5.83
N SER A 71 -3.85 11.59 5.44
CA SER A 71 -2.80 12.36 6.13
C SER A 71 -3.16 12.70 7.58
N ASN A 72 -4.45 12.74 7.91
CA ASN A 72 -4.96 13.07 9.25
C ASN A 72 -5.19 11.84 10.14
N LEU A 73 -4.95 10.62 9.64
CA LEU A 73 -5.10 9.39 10.43
C LEU A 73 -4.01 9.18 11.49
N GLY A 74 -2.98 10.02 11.50
CA GLY A 74 -1.91 9.95 12.50
C GLY A 74 -0.95 8.77 12.32
N SER A 75 -0.85 8.18 11.13
CA SER A 75 0.14 7.13 10.86
C SER A 75 1.56 7.73 10.81
N PRO A 76 2.52 7.25 11.61
CA PRO A 76 3.91 7.67 11.54
C PRO A 76 4.52 7.55 10.13
N VAL A 77 5.35 8.52 9.76
CA VAL A 77 6.19 8.42 8.57
C VAL A 77 7.52 7.75 8.93
N VAL A 78 7.83 6.64 8.28
CA VAL A 78 9.01 5.80 8.50
C VAL A 78 9.68 5.44 7.18
N LEU A 79 10.85 4.83 7.21
CA LEU A 79 11.44 4.21 6.02
C LEU A 79 10.59 3.00 5.63
N CYS A 80 9.99 3.01 4.45
CA CYS A 80 9.14 1.95 3.93
C CYS A 80 9.79 1.26 2.72
N HIS A 81 9.45 -0.01 2.50
CA HIS A 81 9.74 -0.74 1.27
C HIS A 81 8.89 -0.22 0.10
N ASN A 82 7.60 0.05 0.37
CA ASN A 82 6.53 0.48 -0.54
C ASN A 82 6.09 -0.52 -1.61
N ASP A 83 6.74 -1.69 -1.71
CA ASP A 83 6.46 -2.71 -2.73
C ASP A 83 6.68 -4.13 -2.21
N LEU A 84 6.01 -4.47 -1.10
CA LEU A 84 6.25 -5.74 -0.39
C LEU A 84 5.38 -6.90 -0.91
N LEU A 85 5.46 -7.17 -2.20
CA LEU A 85 4.85 -8.33 -2.84
C LEU A 85 5.64 -9.63 -2.58
N CYS A 86 5.00 -10.80 -2.77
CA CYS A 86 5.59 -12.09 -2.38
C CYS A 86 6.97 -12.37 -2.99
N LYS A 87 7.21 -11.95 -4.25
CA LYS A 87 8.51 -12.14 -4.93
C LYS A 87 9.64 -11.32 -4.30
N ASN A 88 9.33 -10.28 -3.54
CA ASN A 88 10.29 -9.42 -2.85
C ASN A 88 10.61 -9.93 -1.43
N ILE A 89 10.08 -11.09 -1.03
CA ILE A 89 10.27 -11.70 0.28
C ILE A 89 10.99 -13.03 0.11
N ILE A 90 12.22 -13.13 0.61
CA ILE A 90 13.02 -14.35 0.57
C ILE A 90 12.98 -15.02 1.94
N TYR A 91 12.46 -16.25 1.99
CA TYR A 91 12.52 -17.09 3.19
C TYR A 91 13.80 -17.92 3.19
N ASN A 92 14.57 -17.80 4.28
CA ASN A 92 15.76 -18.60 4.50
C ASN A 92 15.43 -19.72 5.50
N GLU A 93 15.15 -20.91 4.98
CA GLU A 93 14.79 -22.08 5.78
C GLU A 93 15.87 -22.46 6.82
N LYS A 94 17.15 -22.28 6.50
CA LYS A 94 18.26 -22.64 7.40
C LYS A 94 18.32 -21.75 8.64
N GLN A 95 17.98 -20.47 8.50
CA GLN A 95 18.03 -19.50 9.60
C GLN A 95 16.64 -19.26 10.21
N GLY A 96 15.57 -19.71 9.53
CA GLY A 96 14.19 -19.49 9.95
C GLY A 96 13.79 -18.02 9.88
N ASP A 97 14.42 -17.23 9.01
CA ASP A 97 14.18 -15.78 8.86
C ASP A 97 13.74 -15.39 7.44
N VAL A 98 13.32 -14.14 7.31
CA VAL A 98 12.97 -13.55 6.02
C VAL A 98 13.87 -12.34 5.76
N GLN A 99 14.18 -12.10 4.49
CA GLN A 99 14.88 -10.91 4.02
C GLN A 99 14.07 -10.30 2.87
N PHE A 100 13.98 -8.97 2.84
CA PHE A 100 13.36 -8.28 1.70
C PHE A 100 14.41 -7.84 0.69
N ILE A 101 14.04 -7.86 -0.58
CA ILE A 101 14.85 -7.46 -1.72
C ILE A 101 14.08 -6.48 -2.60
N ASP A 102 14.77 -5.85 -3.55
CA ASP A 102 14.18 -4.94 -4.53
C ASP A 102 13.57 -3.66 -3.93
N TYR A 103 14.46 -2.79 -3.44
CA TYR A 103 14.11 -1.54 -2.75
C TYR A 103 13.89 -0.36 -3.71
N GLU A 104 13.53 -0.60 -4.97
CA GLU A 104 13.43 0.47 -5.98
C GLU A 104 12.36 1.53 -5.64
N TYR A 105 11.26 1.12 -4.99
CA TYR A 105 10.19 2.00 -4.54
C TYR A 105 10.41 2.56 -3.13
N SER A 106 11.47 2.12 -2.44
CA SER A 106 11.69 2.43 -1.04
C SER A 106 11.91 3.92 -0.79
N GLY A 107 11.52 4.33 0.41
CA GLY A 107 11.62 5.72 0.84
C GLY A 107 10.66 6.03 1.97
N TYR A 108 10.75 7.26 2.48
CA TYR A 108 9.89 7.68 3.58
C TYR A 108 8.42 7.76 3.18
N ASN A 109 7.60 7.03 3.90
CA ASN A 109 6.15 6.95 3.70
C ASN A 109 5.44 6.60 5.02
N TYR A 110 4.10 6.62 5.01
CA TYR A 110 3.30 6.19 6.16
C TYR A 110 3.46 4.69 6.40
N LEU A 111 3.73 4.26 7.63
CA LEU A 111 3.88 2.82 7.90
C LEU A 111 2.64 2.02 7.50
N ALA A 112 1.46 2.63 7.64
CA ALA A 112 0.19 2.00 7.34
C ALA A 112 0.01 1.77 5.84
N TYR A 113 0.64 2.60 5.00
CA TYR A 113 0.70 2.36 3.56
C TYR A 113 1.50 1.10 3.24
N ASP A 114 2.67 0.92 3.85
CA ASP A 114 3.52 -0.23 3.52
C ASP A 114 2.88 -1.55 3.94
N ILE A 115 2.24 -1.57 5.11
CA ILE A 115 1.46 -2.72 5.59
C ILE A 115 0.22 -2.93 4.73
N GLY A 116 -0.56 -1.88 4.44
CA GLY A 116 -1.77 -1.98 3.62
C GLY A 116 -1.45 -2.44 2.20
N ASN A 117 -0.32 -2.00 1.65
CA ASN A 117 0.21 -2.49 0.39
C ASN A 117 0.52 -3.98 0.48
N HIS A 118 1.29 -4.41 1.49
CA HIS A 118 1.58 -5.82 1.69
C HIS A 118 0.33 -6.69 1.76
N PHE A 119 -0.73 -6.24 2.44
CA PHE A 119 -2.01 -6.96 2.51
C PHE A 119 -2.73 -7.03 1.16
N ASN A 120 -2.69 -5.97 0.35
CA ASN A 120 -3.22 -6.01 -1.02
C ASN A 120 -2.53 -7.09 -1.87
N GLU A 121 -1.24 -7.33 -1.66
CA GLU A 121 -0.47 -8.31 -2.42
C GLU A 121 -0.80 -9.78 -2.09
N PHE A 122 -1.62 -10.04 -1.06
CA PHE A 122 -2.18 -11.38 -0.81
C PHE A 122 -3.10 -11.81 -1.96
N ALA A 123 -3.73 -10.86 -2.65
CA ALA A 123 -4.56 -11.14 -3.81
C ALA A 123 -3.74 -11.55 -5.04
N GLY A 124 -2.42 -11.35 -5.04
CA GLY A 124 -1.56 -11.61 -6.19
C GLY A 124 -1.60 -10.51 -7.26
N VAL A 125 -0.77 -10.68 -8.29
CA VAL A 125 -0.56 -9.68 -9.36
C VAL A 125 -1.09 -10.17 -10.71
N SER A 126 -0.74 -11.42 -11.10
CA SER A 126 -1.14 -12.00 -12.38
C SER A 126 -2.58 -12.54 -12.36
N ASP A 127 -2.92 -13.27 -11.29
CA ASP A 127 -4.24 -13.86 -11.08
C ASP A 127 -4.85 -13.25 -9.82
N VAL A 128 -5.37 -12.02 -9.95
CA VAL A 128 -5.84 -11.25 -8.79
C VAL A 128 -7.09 -11.89 -8.18
N ASP A 129 -6.99 -12.33 -6.93
CA ASP A 129 -8.08 -12.86 -6.13
C ASP A 129 -8.19 -12.16 -4.77
N TYR A 130 -9.07 -11.15 -4.70
CA TYR A 130 -9.29 -10.40 -3.46
C TYR A 130 -10.00 -11.20 -2.35
N SER A 131 -10.45 -12.44 -2.60
CA SER A 131 -10.90 -13.32 -1.53
C SER A 131 -9.74 -13.77 -0.62
N LEU A 132 -8.49 -13.65 -1.10
CA LEU A 132 -7.28 -13.95 -0.35
C LEU A 132 -6.79 -12.79 0.52
N TYR A 133 -7.38 -11.59 0.39
CA TYR A 133 -7.04 -10.46 1.27
C TYR A 133 -7.23 -10.87 2.74
N PRO A 134 -6.27 -10.60 3.63
CA PRO A 134 -6.30 -11.13 4.99
C PRO A 134 -7.55 -10.66 5.73
N ASP A 135 -8.26 -11.60 6.34
CA ASP A 135 -9.44 -11.29 7.14
C ASP A 135 -9.08 -10.54 8.44
N ARG A 136 -10.11 -10.12 9.18
CA ARG A 136 -9.93 -9.36 10.43
C ARG A 136 -9.06 -10.10 11.44
N GLU A 137 -9.18 -11.42 11.54
CA GLU A 137 -8.46 -12.22 12.53
C GLU A 137 -6.98 -12.27 12.18
N LEU A 138 -6.65 -12.61 10.93
CA LEU A 138 -5.28 -12.66 10.43
C LEU A 138 -4.61 -11.30 10.51
N GLN A 139 -5.31 -10.23 10.10
CA GLN A 139 -4.79 -8.87 10.24
C GLN A 139 -4.49 -8.53 11.69
N SER A 140 -5.39 -8.81 12.62
CA SER A 140 -5.18 -8.49 14.05
C SER A 140 -3.97 -9.22 14.63
N GLN A 141 -3.79 -10.51 14.30
CA GLN A 141 -2.61 -11.29 14.72
C GLN A 141 -1.31 -10.73 14.11
N TRP A 142 -1.33 -10.40 12.82
CA TRP A 142 -0.18 -9.85 12.10
C TRP A 142 0.22 -8.48 12.67
N LEU A 143 -0.75 -7.57 12.85
CA LEU A 143 -0.54 -6.21 13.35
C LEU A 143 -0.05 -6.21 14.80
N ARG A 144 -0.54 -7.12 15.64
CA ARG A 144 -0.01 -7.32 16.99
C ARG A 144 1.46 -7.72 16.96
N SER A 145 1.81 -8.72 16.15
CA SER A 145 3.20 -9.18 16.03
C SER A 145 4.13 -8.08 15.49
N TYR A 146 3.63 -7.27 14.55
CA TYR A 146 4.32 -6.07 14.05
C TYR A 146 4.55 -5.06 15.18
N LEU A 147 3.51 -4.70 15.94
CA LEU A 147 3.58 -3.70 17.02
C LEU A 147 4.53 -4.14 18.15
N GLU A 148 4.49 -5.41 18.55
CA GLU A 148 5.40 -5.99 19.55
C GLU A 148 6.86 -5.81 19.13
N ALA A 149 7.19 -6.22 17.89
CA ALA A 149 8.53 -6.08 17.33
C ALA A 149 8.93 -4.60 17.15
N TYR A 150 8.01 -3.76 16.70
CA TYR A 150 8.29 -2.34 16.50
C TYR A 150 8.63 -1.64 17.83
N LYS A 151 7.89 -1.94 18.90
CA LYS A 151 8.19 -1.45 20.25
C LYS A 151 9.52 -1.98 20.76
N GLU A 152 9.81 -3.27 20.54
CA GLU A 152 11.09 -3.90 20.88
C GLU A 152 12.27 -3.16 20.23
N TYR A 153 12.24 -2.95 18.90
CA TYR A 153 13.31 -2.25 18.18
C TYR A 153 13.47 -0.78 18.55
N LYS A 154 12.41 -0.15 19.06
CA LYS A 154 12.43 1.23 19.55
C LYS A 154 12.82 1.35 21.03
N GLY A 155 13.05 0.23 21.73
CA GLY A 155 13.41 0.22 23.15
C GLY A 155 12.25 0.51 24.10
N PHE A 156 11.01 0.31 23.65
CA PHE A 156 9.80 0.45 24.48
C PHE A 156 9.39 -0.90 25.10
N ARG A 157 8.44 -0.87 26.06
CA ARG A 157 7.80 -2.09 26.56
C ARG A 157 7.03 -2.77 25.43
N THR A 158 7.14 -4.09 25.32
CA THR A 158 6.56 -4.87 24.21
C THR A 158 5.08 -5.18 24.35
N GLU A 159 4.46 -4.87 25.49
CA GLU A 159 3.02 -5.07 25.70
C GLU A 159 2.22 -4.24 24.69
N VAL A 160 1.34 -4.91 23.92
CA VAL A 160 0.48 -4.29 22.90
C VAL A 160 -0.97 -4.42 23.35
N THR A 161 -1.65 -3.28 23.43
CA THR A 161 -3.08 -3.22 23.80
C THR A 161 -3.99 -3.49 22.60
N GLU A 162 -5.22 -3.94 22.84
CA GLU A 162 -6.24 -4.06 21.78
C GLU A 162 -6.49 -2.72 21.07
N LYS A 163 -6.46 -1.61 21.82
CA LYS A 163 -6.65 -0.27 21.25
C LYS A 163 -5.56 0.07 20.23
N GLU A 164 -4.31 -0.30 20.47
CA GLU A 164 -3.22 -0.06 19.51
C GLU A 164 -3.38 -0.92 18.24
N VAL A 165 -3.81 -2.17 18.39
CA VAL A 165 -4.11 -3.04 17.24
C VAL A 165 -5.28 -2.47 16.44
N GLU A 166 -6.34 -2.00 17.10
CA GLU A 166 -7.51 -1.40 16.45
C GLU A 166 -7.16 -0.14 15.68
N ILE A 167 -6.41 0.77 16.30
CA ILE A 167 -5.96 2.01 15.64
C ILE A 167 -5.15 1.67 14.39
N LEU A 168 -4.19 0.74 14.50
CA LEU A 168 -3.36 0.37 13.36
C LEU A 168 -4.18 -0.36 12.29
N PHE A 169 -5.13 -1.21 12.67
CA PHE A 169 -6.04 -1.88 11.74
C PHE A 169 -6.82 -0.87 10.88
N ILE A 170 -7.37 0.17 11.51
CA ILE A 170 -8.11 1.21 10.80
C ILE A 170 -7.19 1.98 9.85
N GLN A 171 -6.02 2.40 10.35
CA GLN A 171 -5.03 3.10 9.52
C GLN A 171 -4.64 2.27 8.31
N VAL A 172 -4.28 1.00 8.51
CA VAL A 172 -3.80 0.09 7.46
C VAL A 172 -4.86 -0.13 6.39
N ASN A 173 -6.11 -0.43 6.76
CA ASN A 173 -7.16 -0.67 5.78
C ASN A 173 -7.55 0.59 5.01
N GLN A 174 -7.48 1.77 5.62
CA GLN A 174 -7.70 3.02 4.89
C GLN A 174 -6.51 3.35 3.96
N PHE A 175 -5.27 3.10 4.38
CA PHE A 175 -4.10 3.30 3.52
C PHE A 175 -3.95 2.23 2.42
N ALA A 176 -4.56 1.05 2.56
CA ALA A 176 -4.67 0.06 1.49
C ALA A 176 -5.38 0.62 0.26
N LEU A 177 -6.32 1.57 0.43
CA LEU A 177 -6.92 2.33 -0.66
C LEU A 177 -5.87 3.12 -1.46
N ALA A 178 -4.98 3.83 -0.76
CA ALA A 178 -3.91 4.58 -1.42
C ALA A 178 -2.94 3.66 -2.18
N SER A 179 -2.72 2.44 -1.71
CA SER A 179 -1.97 1.41 -2.45
C SER A 179 -2.71 1.00 -3.72
N HIS A 180 -4.00 0.68 -3.68
CA HIS A 180 -4.77 0.38 -4.90
C HIS A 180 -4.65 1.48 -5.93
N PHE A 181 -4.84 2.72 -5.49
CA PHE A 181 -4.80 3.87 -6.37
C PHE A 181 -3.39 4.12 -6.94
N PHE A 182 -2.35 4.05 -6.12
CA PHE A 182 -0.96 4.24 -6.55
C PHE A 182 -0.58 3.26 -7.68
N TRP A 183 -0.87 1.97 -7.47
CA TRP A 183 -0.54 0.93 -8.44
C TRP A 183 -1.47 0.94 -9.66
N GLY A 184 -2.71 1.41 -9.52
CA GLY A 184 -3.59 1.71 -10.65
C GLY A 184 -3.02 2.80 -11.56
N LEU A 185 -2.57 3.93 -10.99
CA LEU A 185 -1.93 5.01 -11.76
C LEU A 185 -0.63 4.52 -12.42
N TRP A 186 0.20 3.77 -11.69
CA TRP A 186 1.42 3.17 -12.22
C TRP A 186 1.13 2.27 -13.42
N ALA A 187 0.12 1.40 -13.31
CA ALA A 187 -0.25 0.47 -14.37
C ALA A 187 -0.78 1.18 -15.62
N LEU A 188 -1.52 2.29 -15.48
CA LEU A 188 -1.93 3.11 -16.64
C LEU A 188 -0.76 3.70 -17.41
N ILE A 189 0.31 4.10 -16.71
CA ILE A 189 1.55 4.57 -17.35
C ILE A 189 2.21 3.41 -18.07
N GLN A 190 2.36 2.26 -17.40
CA GLN A 190 2.99 1.07 -17.98
C GLN A 190 2.23 0.53 -19.20
N ALA A 191 0.91 0.59 -19.21
CA ALA A 191 0.09 0.18 -20.35
C ALA A 191 0.46 0.92 -21.66
N LYS A 192 1.06 2.11 -21.57
CA LYS A 192 1.50 2.88 -22.73
C LYS A 192 2.97 2.68 -23.07
N TYR A 193 3.83 2.56 -22.06
CA TYR A 193 5.29 2.67 -22.25
C TYR A 193 6.06 1.38 -22.02
N SER A 194 5.47 0.40 -21.34
CA SER A 194 6.13 -0.87 -21.06
C SER A 194 6.24 -1.74 -22.29
N THR A 195 7.35 -2.46 -22.41
CA THR A 195 7.55 -3.52 -23.41
C THR A 195 7.27 -4.91 -22.85
N ILE A 196 6.89 -5.01 -21.57
CA ILE A 196 6.60 -6.28 -20.90
C ILE A 196 5.23 -6.79 -21.36
N GLU A 197 5.16 -8.08 -21.69
CA GLU A 197 3.90 -8.77 -21.99
C GLU A 197 3.08 -8.99 -20.70
N PHE A 198 2.29 -7.99 -20.33
CA PHE A 198 1.37 -8.01 -19.18
C PHE A 198 0.16 -7.11 -19.45
N ASP A 199 -1.05 -7.51 -19.05
CA ASP A 199 -2.25 -6.67 -19.20
C ASP A 199 -2.28 -5.57 -18.13
N PHE A 200 -1.44 -4.56 -18.31
CA PHE A 200 -1.36 -3.41 -17.41
C PHE A 200 -2.68 -2.63 -17.31
N LEU A 201 -3.44 -2.53 -18.41
CA LEU A 201 -4.74 -1.86 -18.38
C LEU A 201 -5.75 -2.66 -17.56
N GLY A 202 -5.84 -3.98 -17.78
CA GLY A 202 -6.66 -4.88 -16.97
C GLY A 202 -6.30 -4.81 -15.49
N TYR A 203 -5.01 -4.82 -15.17
CA TYR A 203 -4.54 -4.66 -13.79
C TYR A 203 -4.94 -3.31 -13.19
N ALA A 204 -4.80 -2.19 -13.93
CA ALA A 204 -5.24 -0.88 -13.48
C ALA A 204 -6.74 -0.87 -13.15
N ILE A 205 -7.58 -1.43 -14.04
CA ILE A 205 -9.04 -1.55 -13.84
C ILE A 205 -9.33 -2.31 -12.55
N VAL A 206 -8.71 -3.46 -12.33
CA VAL A 206 -8.92 -4.28 -11.13
C VAL A 206 -8.53 -3.53 -9.85
N ARG A 207 -7.42 -2.77 -9.87
CA ARG A 207 -6.99 -1.96 -8.71
C ARG A 207 -7.97 -0.81 -8.43
N PHE A 208 -8.42 -0.07 -9.44
CA PHE A 208 -9.40 1.01 -9.24
C PHE A 208 -10.76 0.48 -8.79
N ASN A 209 -11.24 -0.63 -9.37
CA ASN A 209 -12.50 -1.24 -8.96
C ASN A 209 -12.48 -1.65 -7.48
N GLN A 210 -11.38 -2.26 -7.04
CA GLN A 210 -11.22 -2.63 -5.64
C GLN A 210 -11.14 -1.39 -4.72
N TYR A 211 -10.46 -0.32 -5.14
CA TYR A 211 -10.48 0.96 -4.43
C TYR A 211 -11.92 1.46 -4.18
N PHE A 212 -12.73 1.59 -5.24
CA PHE A 212 -14.09 2.12 -5.09
C PHE A 212 -15.02 1.18 -4.34
N LYS A 213 -14.83 -0.14 -4.47
CA LYS A 213 -15.56 -1.14 -3.70
C LYS A 213 -15.27 -1.02 -2.20
N MET A 214 -14.00 -0.92 -1.82
CA MET A 214 -13.60 -0.94 -0.40
C MET A 214 -13.72 0.42 0.29
N LYS A 215 -13.67 1.53 -0.45
CA LYS A 215 -13.76 2.90 0.10
C LYS A 215 -14.91 3.08 1.11
N PRO A 216 -16.18 2.75 0.82
CA PRO A 216 -17.27 2.92 1.80
C PRO A 216 -17.09 2.04 3.05
N GLU A 217 -16.55 0.84 2.92
CA GLU A 217 -16.37 -0.09 4.04
C GLU A 217 -15.30 0.41 5.02
N VAL A 218 -14.12 0.78 4.52
CA VAL A 218 -12.99 1.16 5.38
C VAL A 218 -13.12 2.58 5.93
N THR A 219 -13.90 3.45 5.28
CA THR A 219 -14.19 4.81 5.78
C THR A 219 -15.29 4.83 6.83
N ALA A 220 -16.11 3.77 6.93
CA ALA A 220 -17.06 3.60 8.01
C ALA A 220 -16.39 3.22 9.35
N LEU A 221 -15.13 2.75 9.31
CA LEU A 221 -14.35 2.44 10.50
C LEU A 221 -14.00 3.73 11.26
N LYS A 222 -14.31 3.76 12.55
CA LYS A 222 -14.02 4.91 13.43
C LYS A 222 -12.91 4.57 14.40
N VAL A 223 -11.92 5.45 14.50
CA VAL A 223 -10.86 5.35 15.49
C VAL A 223 -11.48 5.39 16.89
N PRO A 224 -11.19 4.42 17.77
CA PRO A 224 -11.71 4.44 19.13
C PRO A 224 -11.17 5.65 19.90
N GLU A 225 -12.05 6.33 20.65
CA GLU A 225 -11.72 7.45 21.55
C GLU A 225 -10.63 7.07 22.57
#